data_AF-A0A9P8TY98-F1
#
_entry.id   AF-A0A9P8TY98-F1
#
_cell.length_a   1.000
_cell.length_b   1.000
_cell.length_c   1.000
_cell.angle_alpha   90.00
_cell.angle_beta   90.00
_cell.angle_gamma   90.00
#
_symmetry.space_group_name_H-M   'P 1'
#
loop_
_entity.id
_entity.type
_entity.pdbx_description
1 polymer ?
#
loop_
_entity_poly.entity_id
_entity_poly.type
_entity_poly.pdbx_seq_one_letter_code
_entity_poly.pdbx_strand_id
1 'polypeptide(L)'
;MPRQPKAVQPSQRRLPFSELQTDIPDQGYEEGFSLLYSEINQFLKDGIGKKAASPKRSLWTQKHSKEFLSFASMVARPGADEEWEKLLRSRPYRCALLSGVIMMVLDRHVFSDLLFGAGPEHAEVLRMEDSSMVNIEGFRRTGLRADTNRVYLEATGGVPPLFWRRVDRITAQVLALLSPLYAALGEERPSPSAYQALHDIVALAGWLNVAIRLSPKITVLEWVRPGEAYRHSHLCIGEEKTTAPARRRKTKDARSRTRVMISAAPRITRYARGGKGLFSGTATYAVMQPHVVTYTGHYADWEDNRVTPLRNHVRRRLLLFPVRVLSLLLSLVRLAAMLCLAAFFGLVVFGAWASIPGAHRDFGGYGFRYSSSWMVRMAVLPIRMSFRCAMWWFGLILRHGEVRTALSFVSIGRS
;
A
#
# COMPACT_ATOMS: atom_id res chain seq x y z
N MET A 1 -29.00 26.62 2.32
CA MET A 1 -28.26 25.85 1.30
C MET A 1 -26.78 26.16 1.43
N PRO A 2 -25.88 25.16 1.61
CA PRO A 2 -24.46 25.42 1.65
C PRO A 2 -23.99 25.87 0.26
N ARG A 3 -23.40 27.06 0.18
CA ARG A 3 -22.77 27.61 -1.03
C ARG A 3 -21.75 26.58 -1.54
N GLN A 4 -21.95 26.05 -2.75
CA GLN A 4 -20.90 25.32 -3.44
C GLN A 4 -19.73 26.30 -3.65
N PRO A 5 -18.52 26.01 -3.14
CA PRO A 5 -17.37 26.84 -3.44
C PRO A 5 -17.13 26.79 -4.96
N LYS A 6 -16.92 27.96 -5.59
CA LYS A 6 -16.52 28.07 -7.00
C LYS A 6 -15.37 27.09 -7.23
N ALA A 7 -15.57 26.09 -8.08
CA ALA A 7 -14.52 25.19 -8.50
C ALA A 7 -13.43 26.04 -9.16
N VAL A 8 -12.27 26.15 -8.52
CA VAL A 8 -11.10 26.80 -9.12
C VAL A 8 -10.70 25.93 -10.30
N GLN A 9 -10.98 26.38 -11.52
CA GLN A 9 -10.47 25.71 -12.72
C GLN A 9 -8.94 25.84 -12.72
N PRO A 10 -8.20 24.74 -12.94
CA PRO A 10 -6.76 24.81 -13.06
C PRO A 10 -6.38 25.66 -14.28
N SER A 11 -5.28 26.40 -14.17
CA SER A 11 -4.67 27.02 -15.33
C SER A 11 -4.02 25.96 -16.21
N GLN A 12 -4.07 26.15 -17.53
CA GLN A 12 -3.39 25.27 -18.46
C GLN A 12 -1.89 25.57 -18.50
N ARG A 13 -1.07 24.55 -18.31
CA ARG A 13 0.39 24.62 -18.52
C ARG A 13 0.67 25.05 -19.96
N ARG A 14 1.57 26.00 -20.16
CA ARG A 14 2.08 26.31 -21.51
C ARG A 14 2.95 25.15 -21.98
N LEU A 15 2.53 24.50 -23.06
CA LEU A 15 3.19 23.35 -23.65
C LEU A 15 3.58 23.68 -25.11
N PRO A 16 4.80 23.37 -25.56
CA PRO A 16 5.28 23.75 -26.88
C PRO A 16 4.79 22.75 -27.95
N PHE A 17 3.49 22.75 -28.26
CA PHE A 17 2.95 21.87 -29.32
C PHE A 17 3.50 22.19 -30.72
N SER A 18 3.93 23.44 -30.95
CA SER A 18 4.57 23.85 -32.21
C SER A 18 5.88 23.10 -32.47
N GLU A 19 6.63 22.74 -31.42
CA GLU A 19 7.89 21.99 -31.56
C GLU A 19 7.64 20.55 -32.04
N LEU A 20 6.42 20.02 -31.86
CA LEU A 20 6.03 18.68 -32.29
C LEU A 20 5.76 18.55 -33.79
N GLN A 21 5.84 19.64 -34.55
CA GLN A 21 5.81 19.61 -36.02
C GLN A 21 7.03 18.86 -36.58
N THR A 22 8.12 18.82 -35.82
CA THR A 22 9.35 18.08 -36.13
C THR A 22 9.60 16.99 -35.09
N ASP A 23 10.30 15.92 -35.45
CA ASP A 23 10.69 14.89 -34.47
C ASP A 23 11.68 15.48 -33.45
N ILE A 24 11.33 15.37 -32.17
CA ILE A 24 12.20 15.79 -31.08
C ILE A 24 13.46 14.89 -31.05
N PRO A 25 14.67 15.44 -30.85
CA PRO A 25 15.87 14.62 -30.65
C PRO A 25 15.78 13.77 -29.38
N ASP A 26 16.51 12.65 -29.31
CA ASP A 26 16.40 11.73 -28.16
C ASP A 26 16.73 12.40 -26.81
N GLN A 27 17.64 13.39 -26.82
CA GLN A 27 17.96 14.23 -25.65
C GLN A 27 16.73 14.99 -25.12
N GLY A 28 15.86 15.50 -26.00
CA GLY A 28 14.65 16.21 -25.58
C GLY A 28 13.67 15.31 -24.83
N TYR A 29 13.63 14.01 -25.16
CA TYR A 29 12.85 13.03 -24.39
C TYR A 29 13.49 12.76 -23.03
N GLU A 30 14.82 12.67 -22.95
CA GLU A 30 15.53 12.50 -21.68
C GLU A 30 15.28 13.67 -20.73
N GLU A 31 15.40 14.90 -21.23
CA GLU A 31 15.09 16.12 -20.49
C GLU A 31 13.62 16.15 -20.04
N GLY A 32 12.69 15.81 -20.95
CA GLY A 32 11.26 15.79 -20.65
C GLY A 32 10.87 14.76 -19.58
N PHE A 33 11.38 13.53 -19.66
CA PHE A 33 11.12 12.50 -18.66
C PHE A 33 11.81 12.78 -17.33
N SER A 34 13.02 13.36 -17.36
CA SER A 34 13.72 13.80 -16.15
C SER A 34 12.95 14.92 -15.45
N LEU A 35 12.45 15.90 -16.20
CA LEU A 35 11.60 16.97 -15.69
C LEU A 35 10.32 16.39 -15.06
N LEU A 36 9.61 15.53 -15.79
CA LEU A 36 8.38 14.88 -15.29
C LEU A 36 8.62 14.17 -13.96
N TYR A 37 9.67 13.34 -13.87
CA TYR A 37 9.97 12.63 -12.63
C TYR A 37 10.38 13.57 -11.49
N SER A 38 11.12 14.64 -11.80
CA SER A 38 11.50 15.66 -10.82
C SER A 38 10.29 16.39 -10.24
N GLU A 39 9.33 16.77 -11.08
CA GLU A 39 8.09 17.47 -10.68
C GLU A 39 7.20 16.56 -9.82
N ILE A 40 7.07 15.27 -10.18
CA ILE A 40 6.38 14.27 -9.36
C ILE A 40 7.00 14.19 -7.95
N ASN A 41 8.33 14.08 -7.88
CA ASN A 41 9.01 14.03 -6.59
C ASN A 41 8.84 15.30 -5.78
N GLN A 42 8.91 16.47 -6.42
CA GLN A 42 8.73 17.75 -5.74
C GLN A 42 7.31 17.89 -5.19
N PHE A 43 6.30 17.60 -6.02
CA PHE A 43 4.89 17.54 -5.63
C PHE A 43 4.69 16.66 -4.39
N LEU A 44 5.27 15.46 -4.37
CA LEU A 44 5.16 14.55 -3.24
C LEU A 44 5.92 15.04 -2.01
N LYS A 45 7.14 15.56 -2.18
CA LYS A 45 7.96 16.07 -1.06
C LYS A 45 7.29 17.27 -0.37
N ASP A 46 6.63 18.13 -1.13
CA ASP A 46 5.98 19.34 -0.62
C ASP A 46 4.56 19.07 -0.09
N GLY A 47 3.88 18.04 -0.61
CA GLY A 47 2.57 17.56 -0.16
C GLY A 47 2.66 16.44 0.88
N ILE A 48 2.19 15.24 0.51
CA ILE A 48 2.07 14.05 1.39
C ILE A 48 3.39 13.68 2.11
N GLY A 49 4.53 13.96 1.49
CA GLY A 49 5.86 13.74 2.04
C GLY A 49 6.21 14.66 3.21
N LYS A 50 5.65 15.88 3.26
CA LYS A 50 6.01 16.89 4.26
C LYS A 50 5.62 16.49 5.69
N LYS A 51 4.49 15.82 5.86
CA LYS A 51 3.93 15.49 7.18
C LYS A 51 4.46 14.16 7.73
N ALA A 52 4.69 14.11 9.04
CA ALA A 52 5.04 12.87 9.71
C ALA A 52 3.79 11.98 9.86
N ALA A 53 3.93 10.69 9.54
CA ALA A 53 2.87 9.72 9.79
C ALA A 53 2.76 9.43 11.29
N SER A 54 1.54 9.38 11.83
CA SER A 54 1.34 8.97 13.22
C SER A 54 1.78 7.51 13.43
N PRO A 55 2.57 7.20 14.48
CA PRO A 55 2.99 5.82 14.76
C PRO A 55 1.83 4.93 15.22
N LYS A 56 0.73 5.54 15.72
CA LYS A 56 -0.40 4.84 16.35
C LYS A 56 -1.36 4.20 15.34
N ARG A 57 -1.41 4.70 14.10
CA ARG A 57 -2.36 4.24 13.06
C ARG A 57 -1.61 3.81 11.81
N SER A 58 -2.04 2.70 11.22
CA SER A 58 -1.52 2.28 9.92
C SER A 58 -2.12 3.16 8.83
N LEU A 59 -1.28 3.63 7.92
CA LEU A 59 -1.73 4.33 6.72
C LEU A 59 -2.31 3.36 5.68
N TRP A 60 -2.01 2.06 5.78
CA TRP A 60 -2.54 1.03 4.88
C TRP A 60 -3.99 0.62 5.20
N THR A 61 -4.45 0.86 6.43
CA THR A 61 -5.82 0.52 6.85
C THR A 61 -6.86 1.60 6.49
N GLN A 62 -6.44 2.66 5.82
CA GLN A 62 -7.37 3.66 5.28
C GLN A 62 -8.21 3.05 4.15
N LYS A 63 -9.31 3.70 3.80
CA LYS A 63 -10.22 3.26 2.72
C LYS A 63 -9.61 3.51 1.33
N HIS A 64 -8.48 2.87 1.05
CA HIS A 64 -7.81 2.91 -0.24
C HIS A 64 -8.65 2.25 -1.32
N SER A 65 -8.60 2.79 -2.54
CA SER A 65 -9.19 2.13 -3.69
C SER A 65 -8.45 0.84 -4.02
N LYS A 66 -9.14 -0.11 -4.68
CA LYS A 66 -8.50 -1.34 -5.18
C LYS A 66 -7.38 -1.02 -6.18
N GLU A 67 -7.57 0.04 -6.97
CA GLU A 67 -6.60 0.50 -7.96
C GLU A 67 -5.31 1.00 -7.29
N PHE A 68 -5.40 1.81 -6.23
CA PHE A 68 -4.23 2.25 -5.46
C PHE A 68 -3.44 1.06 -4.91
N LEU A 69 -4.13 0.11 -4.27
CA LEU A 69 -3.48 -1.08 -3.70
C LEU A 69 -2.83 -1.95 -4.79
N SER A 70 -3.47 -2.04 -5.96
CA SER A 70 -2.93 -2.75 -7.12
C SER A 70 -1.63 -2.10 -7.61
N PHE A 71 -1.63 -0.78 -7.88
CA PHE A 71 -0.43 -0.06 -8.29
C PHE A 71 0.68 -0.13 -7.24
N ALA A 72 0.35 0.09 -5.95
CA ALA A 72 1.30 -0.02 -4.86
C ALA A 72 1.96 -1.42 -4.81
N SER A 73 1.20 -2.48 -5.08
CA SER A 73 1.73 -3.85 -5.10
C SER A 73 2.56 -4.18 -6.35
N MET A 74 2.34 -3.48 -7.48
CA MET A 74 3.17 -3.63 -8.67
C MET A 74 4.51 -2.93 -8.52
N VAL A 75 4.56 -1.82 -7.80
CA VAL A 75 5.76 -0.98 -7.69
C VAL A 75 6.52 -1.17 -6.38
N ALA A 76 5.99 -1.88 -5.39
CA ALA A 76 6.68 -2.10 -4.14
C ALA A 76 6.38 -3.43 -3.47
N ARG A 77 7.29 -3.81 -2.57
CA ARG A 77 7.19 -4.91 -1.62
C ARG A 77 7.79 -4.49 -0.27
N PRO A 78 7.48 -5.17 0.84
CA PRO A 78 8.19 -4.95 2.08
C PRO A 78 9.62 -5.50 1.94
N GLY A 79 10.53 -4.97 2.77
CA GLY A 79 11.89 -5.47 2.85
C GLY A 79 11.97 -6.83 3.55
N ALA A 80 13.18 -7.20 3.96
CA ALA A 80 13.44 -8.46 4.68
C ALA A 80 12.78 -8.51 6.07
N ASP A 81 12.36 -7.37 6.61
CA ASP A 81 11.58 -7.24 7.84
C ASP A 81 10.08 -7.54 7.65
N GLU A 82 9.63 -7.77 6.41
CA GLU A 82 8.22 -7.91 6.01
C GLU A 82 7.32 -6.71 6.43
N GLU A 83 7.93 -5.55 6.70
CA GLU A 83 7.20 -4.38 7.23
C GLU A 83 6.65 -3.46 6.13
N TRP A 84 5.45 -3.75 5.64
CA TRP A 84 4.71 -2.82 4.75
C TRP A 84 4.56 -1.42 5.34
N GLU A 85 4.42 -1.31 6.67
CA GLU A 85 4.22 -0.03 7.36
C GLU A 85 5.34 0.97 7.11
N LYS A 86 6.59 0.49 6.99
CA LYS A 86 7.77 1.31 6.75
C LYS A 86 7.65 2.14 5.47
N LEU A 87 7.02 1.57 4.43
CA LEU A 87 6.87 2.21 3.12
C LEU A 87 6.00 3.47 3.16
N LEU A 88 4.93 3.49 3.94
CA LEU A 88 4.09 4.69 4.08
C LEU A 88 4.48 5.56 5.29
N ARG A 89 5.17 5.02 6.30
CA ARG A 89 5.56 5.80 7.48
C ARG A 89 6.77 6.70 7.23
N SER A 90 7.82 6.11 6.65
CA SER A 90 9.05 6.84 6.38
C SER A 90 8.84 7.81 5.23
N ARG A 91 9.21 9.08 5.41
CA ARG A 91 9.13 10.09 4.36
C ARG A 91 9.82 9.66 3.05
N PRO A 92 11.10 9.24 3.02
CA PRO A 92 11.76 8.86 1.78
C PRO A 92 11.09 7.67 1.09
N TYR A 93 10.69 6.63 1.82
CA TYR A 93 10.00 5.48 1.22
C TYR A 93 8.59 5.84 0.74
N ARG A 94 7.88 6.72 1.47
CA ARG A 94 6.54 7.16 1.07
C ARG A 94 6.61 7.97 -0.22
N CYS A 95 7.55 8.91 -0.33
CA CYS A 95 7.78 9.63 -1.58
C CYS A 95 8.12 8.67 -2.72
N ALA A 96 9.08 7.75 -2.55
CA ALA A 96 9.47 6.81 -3.60
C ALA A 96 8.32 5.88 -4.04
N LEU A 97 7.56 5.34 -3.09
CA LEU A 97 6.37 4.52 -3.36
C LEU A 97 5.33 5.30 -4.16
N LEU A 98 5.01 6.52 -3.71
CA LEU A 98 3.99 7.34 -4.37
C LEU A 98 4.45 7.85 -5.73
N SER A 99 5.75 8.10 -5.93
CA SER A 99 6.32 8.41 -7.25
C SER A 99 6.09 7.23 -8.20
N GLY A 100 6.36 6.00 -7.75
CA GLY A 100 6.07 4.78 -8.51
C GLY A 100 4.58 4.63 -8.83
N VAL A 101 3.70 4.88 -7.85
CA VAL A 101 2.24 4.82 -8.07
C VAL A 101 1.78 5.86 -9.10
N ILE A 102 2.20 7.11 -8.99
CA ILE A 102 1.83 8.17 -9.95
C ILE A 102 2.37 7.82 -11.34
N MET A 103 3.64 7.43 -11.45
CA MET A 103 4.23 7.08 -12.73
C MET A 103 3.58 5.84 -13.35
N MET A 104 3.11 4.87 -12.54
CA MET A 104 2.32 3.73 -13.01
C MET A 104 0.93 4.16 -13.50
N VAL A 105 0.27 5.11 -12.84
CA VAL A 105 -0.98 5.71 -13.36
C VAL A 105 -0.73 6.36 -14.71
N LEU A 106 0.34 7.15 -14.85
CA LEU A 106 0.69 7.79 -16.12
C LEU A 106 1.01 6.75 -17.20
N ASP A 107 1.74 5.69 -16.88
CA ASP A 107 2.01 4.58 -17.80
C ASP A 107 0.71 3.96 -18.34
N ARG A 108 -0.24 3.67 -17.45
CA ARG A 108 -1.49 2.95 -17.78
C ARG A 108 -2.61 3.81 -18.37
N HIS A 109 -2.59 5.12 -18.13
CA HIS A 109 -3.69 6.02 -18.50
C HIS A 109 -3.26 7.16 -19.43
N VAL A 110 -1.95 7.39 -19.60
CA VAL A 110 -1.39 8.41 -20.49
C VAL A 110 -0.49 7.77 -21.54
N PHE A 111 0.59 7.08 -21.14
CA PHE A 111 1.58 6.55 -22.09
C PHE A 111 1.08 5.34 -22.88
N SER A 112 0.08 4.62 -22.38
CA SER A 112 -0.58 3.54 -23.13
C SER A 112 -1.50 4.01 -24.27
N ASP A 113 -1.93 5.28 -24.27
CA ASP A 113 -2.79 5.79 -25.34
C ASP A 113 -2.05 5.83 -26.68
N LEU A 114 -2.75 5.52 -27.78
CA LEU A 114 -2.22 5.61 -29.15
C LEU A 114 -2.06 7.06 -29.63
N LEU A 115 -2.84 7.98 -29.07
CA LEU A 115 -2.65 9.43 -29.11
C LEU A 115 -3.44 10.04 -27.95
N PHE A 116 -2.75 10.60 -26.96
CA PHE A 116 -3.40 11.17 -25.77
C PHE A 116 -4.30 12.36 -26.13
N GLY A 117 -5.57 12.29 -25.74
CA GLY A 117 -6.54 13.36 -26.03
C GLY A 117 -7.12 13.34 -27.44
N ALA A 118 -6.92 12.26 -28.22
CA ALA A 118 -7.60 12.06 -29.49
C ALA A 118 -9.13 12.05 -29.33
N GLY A 119 -9.84 12.49 -30.37
CA GLY A 119 -11.29 12.31 -30.46
C GLY A 119 -11.67 10.82 -30.55
N PRO A 120 -12.91 10.45 -30.20
CA PRO A 120 -13.33 9.05 -30.19
C PRO A 120 -13.24 8.39 -31.57
N GLU A 121 -13.53 9.12 -32.64
CA GLU A 121 -13.43 8.63 -34.02
C GLU A 121 -11.98 8.29 -34.40
N HIS A 122 -11.05 9.22 -34.15
CA HIS A 122 -9.63 8.99 -34.43
C HIS A 122 -9.03 7.89 -33.54
N ALA A 123 -9.41 7.85 -32.26
CA ALA A 123 -8.99 6.78 -31.36
C ALA A 123 -9.42 5.39 -31.87
N GLU A 124 -10.61 5.29 -32.46
CA GLU A 124 -11.08 4.05 -33.08
C GLU A 124 -10.32 3.71 -34.36
N VAL A 125 -10.02 4.70 -35.21
CA VAL A 125 -9.14 4.51 -36.39
C VAL A 125 -7.80 3.93 -35.97
N LEU A 126 -7.13 4.53 -34.97
CA LEU A 126 -5.85 4.05 -34.46
C LEU A 126 -5.93 2.62 -33.88
N ARG A 127 -7.06 2.27 -33.25
CA ARG A 127 -7.29 0.93 -32.70
C ARG A 127 -7.46 -0.11 -33.80
N MET A 128 -8.24 0.21 -34.84
CA MET A 128 -8.40 -0.65 -36.02
C MET A 128 -7.07 -0.84 -36.73
N GLU A 129 -6.32 0.26 -36.92
CA GLU A 129 -4.99 0.26 -37.51
C GLU A 129 -4.02 -0.65 -36.73
N ASP A 130 -3.92 -0.49 -35.40
CA ASP A 130 -3.03 -1.32 -34.56
C ASP A 130 -3.41 -2.81 -34.60
N SER A 131 -4.71 -3.12 -34.62
CA SER A 131 -5.20 -4.50 -34.69
C SER A 131 -4.93 -5.17 -36.04
N SER A 132 -5.08 -4.45 -37.15
CA SER A 132 -4.83 -4.97 -38.49
C SER A 132 -3.35 -5.19 -38.79
N MET A 133 -2.47 -4.47 -38.10
CA MET A 133 -1.01 -4.51 -38.29
C MET A 133 -0.27 -5.40 -37.29
N VAL A 134 -0.93 -6.32 -36.60
CA VAL A 134 -0.28 -7.19 -35.60
C VAL A 134 0.87 -8.03 -36.19
N ASN A 135 0.77 -8.40 -37.47
CA ASN A 135 1.80 -9.17 -38.19
C ASN A 135 2.84 -8.31 -38.91
N ILE A 136 2.75 -6.98 -38.79
CA ILE A 136 3.69 -6.04 -39.40
C ILE A 136 4.81 -5.72 -38.42
N GLU A 137 6.01 -5.57 -38.97
CA GLU A 137 7.21 -5.18 -38.25
C GLU A 137 7.00 -3.86 -37.46
N GLY A 138 7.54 -3.81 -36.23
CA GLY A 138 7.20 -2.77 -35.25
C GLY A 138 7.58 -1.34 -35.64
N PHE A 139 8.73 -1.13 -36.31
CA PHE A 139 9.13 0.19 -36.79
C PHE A 139 8.20 0.68 -37.89
N ARG A 140 7.83 -0.18 -38.85
CA ARG A 140 6.85 0.18 -39.89
C ARG A 140 5.50 0.55 -39.30
N ARG A 141 4.98 -0.25 -38.35
CA ARG A 141 3.71 0.04 -37.67
C ARG A 141 3.76 1.37 -36.91
N THR A 142 4.88 1.66 -36.26
CA THR A 142 5.07 2.89 -35.48
C THR A 142 5.20 4.12 -36.40
N GLY A 143 5.92 3.99 -37.53
CA GLY A 143 6.01 5.03 -38.54
C GLY A 143 4.66 5.39 -39.15
N LEU A 144 3.86 4.40 -39.57
CA LEU A 144 2.54 4.65 -40.16
C LEU A 144 1.60 5.36 -39.18
N ARG A 145 1.61 4.94 -37.91
CA ARG A 145 0.85 5.59 -36.85
C ARG A 145 1.28 7.03 -36.64
N ALA A 146 2.59 7.28 -36.64
CA ALA A 146 3.11 8.64 -36.49
C ALA A 146 2.63 9.55 -37.63
N ASP A 147 2.64 9.07 -38.87
CA ASP A 147 2.14 9.82 -40.03
C ASP A 147 0.63 10.07 -39.93
N THR A 148 -0.14 9.04 -39.57
CA THR A 148 -1.59 9.14 -39.35
C THR A 148 -1.93 10.18 -38.26
N ASN A 149 -1.17 10.19 -37.18
CA ASN A 149 -1.33 11.18 -36.10
C ASN A 149 -0.94 12.59 -36.53
N ARG A 150 0.11 12.77 -37.36
CA ARG A 150 0.49 14.09 -37.88
C ARG A 150 -0.62 14.69 -38.72
N VAL A 151 -1.16 13.93 -39.68
CA VAL A 151 -2.27 14.38 -40.54
C VAL A 151 -3.49 14.76 -39.70
N TYR A 152 -3.82 13.96 -38.69
CA TYR A 152 -4.92 14.28 -37.77
C TYR A 152 -4.67 15.58 -37.00
N LEU A 153 -3.47 15.77 -36.44
CA LEU A 153 -3.15 16.98 -35.68
C LEU A 153 -3.07 18.23 -36.55
N GLU A 154 -2.59 18.13 -37.80
CA GLU A 154 -2.66 19.23 -38.77
C GLU A 154 -4.12 19.70 -38.96
N ALA A 155 -5.06 18.76 -39.06
CA ALA A 155 -6.49 19.08 -39.16
C ALA A 155 -7.09 19.66 -37.86
N THR A 156 -6.52 19.36 -36.69
CA THR A 156 -7.00 19.86 -35.39
C THR A 156 -6.19 21.02 -34.81
N GLY A 157 -5.36 21.69 -35.62
CA GLY A 157 -4.59 22.87 -35.18
C GLY A 157 -3.39 22.54 -34.28
N GLY A 158 -2.81 21.36 -34.43
CA GLY A 158 -1.59 20.91 -33.74
C GLY A 158 -1.78 20.35 -32.33
N VAL A 159 -3.02 20.36 -31.81
CA VAL A 159 -3.33 19.88 -30.45
C VAL A 159 -4.47 18.86 -30.50
N PRO A 160 -4.38 17.73 -29.78
CA PRO A 160 -5.50 16.81 -29.66
C PRO A 160 -6.74 17.51 -29.03
N PRO A 161 -7.94 17.40 -29.60
CA PRO A 161 -9.10 18.20 -29.20
C PRO A 161 -9.60 17.91 -27.78
N LEU A 162 -9.33 16.71 -27.24
CA LEU A 162 -9.72 16.32 -25.89
C LEU A 162 -8.54 16.34 -24.90
N PHE A 163 -7.40 16.92 -25.27
CA PHE A 163 -6.18 16.94 -24.46
C PHE A 163 -6.45 17.41 -23.03
N TRP A 164 -6.93 18.64 -22.85
CA TRP A 164 -7.16 19.23 -21.53
C TRP A 164 -8.24 18.51 -20.73
N ARG A 165 -9.30 18.05 -21.39
CA ARG A 165 -10.35 17.24 -20.74
C ARG A 165 -9.80 15.93 -20.19
N ARG A 166 -8.85 15.29 -20.90
CA ARG A 166 -8.15 14.10 -20.40
C ARG A 166 -7.22 14.44 -19.24
N VAL A 167 -6.49 15.56 -19.31
CA VAL A 167 -5.66 16.06 -18.20
C VAL A 167 -6.50 16.24 -16.93
N ASP A 168 -7.64 16.94 -17.02
CA ASP A 168 -8.56 17.13 -15.88
C ASP A 168 -9.01 15.80 -15.27
N ARG A 169 -9.44 14.86 -16.11
CA ARG A 169 -9.93 13.55 -15.68
C ARG A 169 -8.85 12.77 -14.94
N ILE A 170 -7.64 12.69 -15.50
CA ILE A 170 -6.55 11.91 -14.90
C ILE A 170 -6.04 12.59 -13.63
N THR A 171 -5.98 13.91 -13.60
CA THR A 171 -5.66 14.69 -12.40
C THR A 171 -6.62 14.35 -11.26
N ALA A 172 -7.94 14.39 -11.52
CA ALA A 172 -8.95 14.03 -10.55
C ALA A 172 -8.84 12.56 -10.10
N GLN A 173 -8.53 11.64 -11.02
CA GLN A 173 -8.30 10.22 -10.69
C GLN A 173 -7.10 10.04 -9.75
N VAL A 174 -5.94 10.62 -10.08
CA VAL A 174 -4.74 10.53 -9.22
C VAL A 174 -5.02 11.14 -7.84
N LEU A 175 -5.72 12.27 -7.79
CA LEU A 175 -6.09 12.89 -6.52
C LEU A 175 -7.02 11.99 -5.68
N ALA A 176 -7.98 11.33 -6.32
CA ALA A 176 -8.87 10.39 -5.65
C ALA A 176 -8.10 9.18 -5.10
N LEU A 177 -7.09 8.69 -5.81
CA LEU A 177 -6.20 7.62 -5.32
C LEU A 177 -5.41 8.06 -4.07
N LEU A 178 -4.96 9.31 -4.02
CA LEU A 178 -4.16 9.85 -2.93
C LEU A 178 -4.98 10.39 -1.74
N SER A 179 -6.28 10.67 -1.94
CA SER A 179 -7.17 11.28 -0.95
C SER A 179 -7.18 10.57 0.42
N PRO A 180 -7.24 9.23 0.51
CA PRO A 180 -7.19 8.55 1.81
C PRO A 180 -5.90 8.81 2.60
N LEU A 181 -4.78 9.08 1.92
CA LEU A 181 -3.51 9.42 2.56
C LEU A 181 -3.50 10.86 3.06
N TYR A 182 -4.02 11.80 2.27
CA TYR A 182 -4.21 13.19 2.70
C TYR A 182 -5.05 13.26 3.97
N ALA A 183 -6.21 12.61 3.97
CA ALA A 183 -7.11 12.57 5.13
C ALA A 183 -6.43 11.98 6.38
N ALA A 184 -5.68 10.89 6.21
CA ALA A 184 -4.96 10.25 7.31
C ALA A 184 -3.80 11.08 7.88
N LEU A 185 -3.26 12.02 7.09
CA LEU A 185 -2.24 12.98 7.50
C LEU A 185 -2.83 14.31 7.98
N GLY A 186 -4.15 14.38 8.17
CA GLY A 186 -4.85 15.56 8.67
C GLY A 186 -5.04 16.66 7.62
N GLU A 187 -5.07 16.31 6.33
CA GLU A 187 -5.51 17.21 5.26
C GLU A 187 -6.84 16.72 4.73
N GLU A 188 -7.91 17.47 5.00
CA GLU A 188 -9.22 17.14 4.47
C GLU A 188 -9.23 17.17 2.94
N ARG A 189 -8.47 18.10 2.34
CA ARG A 189 -8.31 18.23 0.90
C ARG A 189 -6.91 18.71 0.50
N PRO A 190 -6.41 18.28 -0.66
CA PRO A 190 -5.23 18.87 -1.29
C PRO A 190 -5.42 20.38 -1.48
N SER A 191 -4.36 21.16 -1.31
CA SER A 191 -4.40 22.59 -1.59
C SER A 191 -4.68 22.86 -3.08
N PRO A 192 -5.25 24.02 -3.45
CA PRO A 192 -5.39 24.41 -4.85
C PRO A 192 -4.05 24.38 -5.61
N SER A 193 -2.96 24.73 -4.94
CA SER A 193 -1.60 24.63 -5.51
C SER A 193 -1.16 23.19 -5.76
N ALA A 194 -1.53 22.24 -4.89
CA ALA A 194 -1.25 20.82 -5.10
C ALA A 194 -2.07 20.27 -6.28
N TYR A 195 -3.33 20.69 -6.41
CA TYR A 195 -4.14 20.34 -7.58
C TYR A 195 -3.52 20.87 -8.88
N GLN A 196 -3.11 22.14 -8.89
CA GLN A 196 -2.45 22.76 -10.05
C GLN A 196 -1.14 22.04 -10.41
N ALA A 197 -0.27 21.78 -9.43
CA ALA A 197 0.99 21.07 -9.68
C ALA A 197 0.75 19.68 -10.27
N LEU A 198 -0.24 18.94 -9.76
CA LEU A 198 -0.60 17.64 -10.32
C LEU A 198 -1.18 17.74 -11.73
N HIS A 199 -2.01 18.76 -11.99
CA HIS A 199 -2.52 19.06 -13.32
C HIS A 199 -1.37 19.33 -14.31
N ASP A 200 -0.37 20.11 -13.91
CA ASP A 200 0.79 20.43 -14.73
C ASP A 200 1.69 19.21 -15.01
N ILE A 201 1.81 18.29 -14.04
CA ILE A 201 2.49 16.99 -14.20
C ILE A 201 1.77 16.13 -15.24
N VAL A 202 0.43 16.01 -15.13
CA VAL A 202 -0.38 15.21 -16.06
C VAL A 202 -0.35 15.83 -17.47
N ALA A 203 -0.38 17.17 -17.57
CA ALA A 203 -0.26 17.88 -18.83
C ALA A 203 1.09 17.61 -19.50
N LEU A 204 2.21 17.66 -18.75
CA LEU A 204 3.53 17.33 -19.27
C LEU A 204 3.62 15.87 -19.75
N ALA A 205 3.08 14.92 -18.98
CA ALA A 205 3.02 13.52 -19.39
C ALA A 205 2.18 13.33 -20.67
N GLY A 206 1.05 14.05 -20.78
CA GLY A 206 0.20 14.05 -21.97
C GLY A 206 0.96 14.57 -23.20
N TRP A 207 1.69 15.68 -23.06
CA TRP A 207 2.51 16.23 -24.13
C TRP A 207 3.63 15.27 -24.55
N LEU A 208 4.30 14.62 -23.60
CA LEU A 208 5.29 13.57 -23.88
C LEU A 208 4.69 12.38 -24.62
N ASN A 209 3.46 11.96 -24.29
CA ASN A 209 2.76 10.94 -25.08
C ASN A 209 2.58 11.42 -26.53
N VAL A 210 2.07 12.63 -26.74
CA VAL A 210 1.90 13.16 -28.11
C VAL A 210 3.22 13.16 -28.87
N ALA A 211 4.31 13.63 -28.26
CA ALA A 211 5.64 13.58 -28.84
C ALA A 211 6.07 12.15 -29.24
N ILE A 212 5.91 11.18 -28.32
CA ILE A 212 6.20 9.76 -28.60
C ILE A 212 5.36 9.24 -29.77
N ARG A 213 4.09 9.62 -29.85
CA ARG A 213 3.13 9.15 -30.85
C ARG A 213 3.27 9.82 -32.21
N LEU A 214 4.07 10.87 -32.31
CA LEU A 214 4.48 11.52 -33.55
C LEU A 214 5.89 11.11 -33.98
N SER A 215 6.58 10.28 -33.20
CA SER A 215 7.92 9.81 -33.54
C SER A 215 7.86 8.44 -34.22
N PRO A 216 8.67 8.19 -35.27
CA PRO A 216 8.77 6.86 -35.88
C PRO A 216 9.57 5.87 -35.02
N LYS A 217 10.19 6.34 -33.91
CA LYS A 217 10.96 5.53 -32.97
C LYS A 217 10.04 4.83 -31.96
N ILE A 218 10.39 3.61 -31.59
CA ILE A 218 9.64 2.84 -30.59
C ILE A 218 10.12 3.25 -29.20
N THR A 219 9.22 3.76 -28.36
CA THR A 219 9.52 4.04 -26.94
C THR A 219 8.92 2.93 -26.07
N VAL A 220 9.73 2.35 -25.19
CA VAL A 220 9.35 1.28 -24.26
C VAL A 220 9.59 1.71 -22.83
N LEU A 221 8.59 1.52 -21.97
CA LEU A 221 8.66 1.73 -20.52
C LEU A 221 8.71 0.36 -19.85
N GLU A 222 9.83 0.04 -19.20
CA GLU A 222 10.05 -1.25 -18.54
C GLU A 222 10.19 -1.08 -17.03
N TRP A 223 9.29 -1.70 -16.27
CA TRP A 223 9.31 -1.64 -14.81
C TRP A 223 10.19 -2.76 -14.23
N VAL A 224 11.04 -2.38 -13.27
CA VAL A 224 11.81 -3.36 -12.48
C VAL A 224 10.88 -4.00 -11.47
N ARG A 225 10.84 -5.34 -11.39
CA ARG A 225 9.89 -5.98 -10.48
C ARG A 225 10.40 -5.90 -9.04
N PRO A 226 9.58 -5.48 -8.08
CA PRO A 226 9.96 -5.54 -6.67
C PRO A 226 10.34 -6.98 -6.28
N GLY A 227 11.51 -7.13 -5.66
CA GLY A 227 12.11 -8.42 -5.31
C GLY A 227 13.22 -8.88 -6.25
N GLU A 228 13.30 -8.31 -7.45
CA GLU A 228 14.40 -8.61 -8.34
C GLU A 228 15.73 -8.15 -7.76
N ALA A 229 16.79 -8.86 -8.16
CA ALA A 229 18.14 -8.48 -7.82
C ALA A 229 18.49 -7.09 -8.35
N TYR A 230 19.16 -6.30 -7.51
CA TYR A 230 19.74 -5.04 -7.94
C TYR A 230 20.79 -5.26 -9.05
N ARG A 231 20.81 -4.35 -10.01
CA ARG A 231 21.77 -4.30 -11.13
C ARG A 231 22.39 -2.90 -11.17
N HIS A 232 23.63 -2.81 -11.64
CA HIS A 232 24.34 -1.53 -11.77
C HIS A 232 23.68 -0.55 -12.75
N SER A 233 22.79 -1.03 -13.62
CA SER A 233 21.97 -0.20 -14.51
C SER A 233 20.79 0.47 -13.81
N HIS A 234 20.52 0.17 -12.53
CA HIS A 234 19.46 0.81 -11.76
C HIS A 234 20.01 2.02 -11.01
N LEU A 235 19.24 3.11 -10.96
CA LEU A 235 19.56 4.25 -10.11
C LEU A 235 18.94 4.04 -8.72
N CYS A 236 19.78 3.84 -7.71
CA CYS A 236 19.31 3.74 -6.33
C CYS A 236 18.92 5.12 -5.79
N ILE A 237 17.66 5.31 -5.42
CA ILE A 237 17.14 6.54 -4.82
C ILE A 237 16.86 6.34 -3.34
N GLY A 238 17.26 7.31 -2.51
CA GLY A 238 17.10 7.26 -1.05
C GLY A 238 18.43 7.12 -0.32
N GLU A 239 18.51 7.72 0.87
CA GLU A 239 19.67 7.57 1.73
C GLU A 239 19.76 6.14 2.24
N GLU A 240 20.68 5.36 1.69
CA GLU A 240 21.28 4.27 2.43
C GLU A 240 22.13 4.93 3.54
N LYS A 241 21.50 5.35 4.65
CA LYS A 241 22.22 5.38 5.91
C LYS A 241 22.52 3.93 6.26
N THR A 242 23.65 3.46 5.74
CA THR A 242 24.44 2.38 6.30
C THR A 242 24.89 2.79 7.71
N THR A 243 23.95 2.92 8.64
CA THR A 243 24.20 2.98 10.08
C THR A 243 23.68 1.70 10.69
N ALA A 244 24.37 0.60 10.39
CA ALA A 244 24.69 -0.34 11.45
C ALA A 244 26.16 -0.06 11.80
N PRO A 245 26.49 0.29 13.06
CA PRO A 245 27.88 0.51 13.45
C PRO A 245 28.69 -0.75 13.14
N ALA A 246 29.93 -0.54 12.70
CA ALA A 246 30.92 -1.54 12.34
C ALA A 246 31.34 -2.52 13.47
N ARG A 247 30.48 -2.79 14.46
CA ARG A 247 30.77 -3.61 15.65
C ARG A 247 30.06 -4.96 15.73
N ARG A 248 29.28 -5.36 14.72
CA ARG A 248 28.78 -6.75 14.58
C ARG A 248 28.86 -7.26 13.14
N ARG A 249 30.06 -7.28 12.56
CA ARG A 249 30.39 -8.26 11.51
C ARG A 249 30.83 -9.56 12.19
N LYS A 250 29.91 -10.23 12.87
CA LYS A 250 30.03 -11.67 13.10
C LYS A 250 29.09 -12.31 12.08
N THR A 251 29.70 -13.02 11.12
CA THR A 251 29.07 -13.74 10.00
C THR A 251 28.15 -12.89 9.13
N LYS A 252 28.70 -12.24 8.09
CA LYS A 252 27.91 -12.02 6.87
C LYS A 252 27.51 -13.40 6.39
N ASP A 253 26.25 -13.79 6.58
CA ASP A 253 25.71 -14.98 5.93
C ASP A 253 26.00 -14.85 4.44
N ALA A 254 26.70 -15.84 3.87
CA ALA A 254 27.06 -15.90 2.45
C ALA A 254 25.84 -15.98 1.50
N ARG A 255 24.62 -15.73 2.02
CA ARG A 255 23.32 -15.91 1.38
C ARG A 255 22.48 -14.62 1.36
N SER A 256 23.10 -13.44 1.38
CA SER A 256 22.38 -12.17 1.24
C SER A 256 22.68 -11.47 -0.09
N ARG A 257 21.69 -10.79 -0.68
CA ARG A 257 21.81 -10.03 -1.93
C ARG A 257 20.99 -8.74 -1.86
N THR A 258 21.51 -7.66 -2.44
CA THR A 258 20.75 -6.42 -2.61
C THR A 258 19.64 -6.63 -3.63
N ARG A 259 18.41 -6.30 -3.25
CA ARG A 259 17.19 -6.48 -4.04
C ARG A 259 16.38 -5.20 -4.09
N VAL A 260 15.49 -5.11 -5.07
CA VAL A 260 14.60 -3.96 -5.26
C VAL A 260 13.41 -4.06 -4.32
N MET A 261 13.25 -3.05 -3.47
CA MET A 261 12.08 -2.87 -2.59
C MET A 261 10.97 -2.07 -3.28
N ILE A 262 11.34 -0.98 -3.94
CA ILE A 262 10.42 -0.06 -4.62
C ILE A 262 10.97 0.23 -6.01
N SER A 263 10.15 0.14 -7.05
CA SER A 263 10.39 0.67 -8.39
C SER A 263 9.66 2.01 -8.52
N ALA A 264 10.38 3.13 -8.36
CA ALA A 264 9.81 4.46 -8.36
C ALA A 264 9.66 5.06 -9.76
N ALA A 265 10.47 4.62 -10.72
CA ALA A 265 10.35 4.99 -12.13
C ALA A 265 10.80 3.83 -13.03
N PRO A 266 10.17 3.64 -14.21
CA PRO A 266 10.58 2.61 -15.15
C PRO A 266 11.88 2.98 -15.87
N ARG A 267 12.52 1.98 -16.46
CA ARG A 267 13.50 2.21 -17.52
C ARG A 267 12.75 2.70 -18.76
N ILE A 268 13.24 3.75 -19.40
CA ILE A 268 12.68 4.24 -20.66
C ILE A 268 13.75 4.10 -21.73
N THR A 269 13.42 3.38 -22.79
CA THR A 269 14.34 3.12 -23.91
C THR A 269 13.66 3.45 -25.22
N ARG A 270 14.40 4.12 -26.11
CA ARG A 270 13.96 4.42 -27.48
C ARG A 270 14.77 3.59 -28.46
N TYR A 271 14.07 2.99 -29.40
CA TYR A 271 14.64 2.19 -30.46
C TYR A 271 14.42 2.89 -31.79
N ALA A 272 15.46 2.95 -32.60
CA ALA A 272 15.43 3.45 -33.96
C ALA A 272 15.98 2.40 -34.93
N ARG A 273 15.50 2.42 -36.17
CA ARG A 273 16.07 1.60 -37.24
C ARG A 273 17.47 2.12 -37.57
N GLY A 274 18.48 1.26 -37.48
CA GLY A 274 19.85 1.58 -37.88
C GLY A 274 19.91 1.97 -39.36
N GLY A 275 20.80 2.90 -39.70
CA GLY A 275 21.00 3.38 -41.07
C GLY A 275 21.47 2.27 -42.02
N LYS A 276 21.32 2.49 -43.33
CA LYS A 276 21.85 1.57 -44.36
C LYS A 276 23.39 1.61 -44.34
N GLY A 277 24.04 0.48 -44.06
CA GLY A 277 25.50 0.34 -43.99
C GLY A 277 25.94 -0.98 -43.33
N LEU A 278 27.23 -1.15 -43.06
CA LEU A 278 27.86 -2.37 -42.50
C LEU A 278 27.29 -2.81 -41.13
N PHE A 279 26.54 -1.94 -40.46
CA PHE A 279 25.84 -2.21 -39.21
C PHE A 279 24.32 -2.12 -39.42
N SER A 280 23.74 -3.10 -40.12
CA SER A 280 22.29 -3.31 -40.10
C SER A 280 21.87 -3.74 -38.69
N GLY A 281 21.28 -2.83 -37.90
CA GLY A 281 20.89 -3.12 -36.52
C GLY A 281 19.87 -2.14 -35.96
N THR A 282 19.50 -2.33 -34.70
CA THR A 282 18.61 -1.42 -33.96
C THR A 282 19.45 -0.47 -33.12
N ALA A 283 19.37 0.83 -33.40
CA ALA A 283 19.97 1.84 -32.53
C ALA A 283 19.11 1.98 -31.27
N THR A 284 19.77 1.95 -30.11
CA THR A 284 19.10 1.98 -28.80
C THR A 284 19.57 3.18 -28.02
N TYR A 285 18.64 3.98 -27.51
CA TYR A 285 18.90 5.14 -26.67
C TYR A 285 18.22 4.96 -25.31
N ALA A 286 19.01 5.05 -24.23
CA ALA A 286 18.49 5.01 -22.87
C ALA A 286 18.04 6.41 -22.46
N VAL A 287 16.72 6.61 -22.39
CA VAL A 287 16.10 7.91 -22.03
C VAL A 287 16.09 8.11 -20.53
N MET A 288 15.83 7.05 -19.76
CA MET A 288 15.79 7.12 -18.31
C MET A 288 16.18 5.78 -17.72
N GLN A 289 17.04 5.80 -16.70
CA GLN A 289 17.35 4.61 -15.90
C GLN A 289 16.19 4.30 -14.96
N PRO A 290 15.96 3.02 -14.61
CA PRO A 290 14.94 2.70 -13.62
C PRO A 290 15.38 3.20 -12.25
N HIS A 291 14.50 3.93 -11.57
CA HIS A 291 14.75 4.47 -10.24
C HIS A 291 14.21 3.49 -9.20
N VAL A 292 15.07 3.01 -8.31
CA VAL A 292 14.73 1.96 -7.36
C VAL A 292 15.15 2.30 -5.94
N VAL A 293 14.44 1.76 -4.97
CA VAL A 293 14.88 1.71 -3.57
C VAL A 293 15.23 0.27 -3.25
N THR A 294 16.34 0.02 -2.57
CA THR A 294 16.84 -1.34 -2.32
C THR A 294 16.69 -1.77 -0.86
N TYR A 295 16.85 -3.07 -0.63
CA TYR A 295 17.01 -3.68 0.68
C TYR A 295 17.93 -4.91 0.57
N THR A 296 18.46 -5.36 1.70
CA THR A 296 19.22 -6.62 1.79
C THR A 296 18.25 -7.78 1.98
N GLY A 297 18.08 -8.62 0.96
CA GLY A 297 17.21 -9.79 0.99
C GLY A 297 18.00 -11.11 0.85
N HIS A 298 17.26 -12.21 0.71
CA HIS A 298 17.84 -13.56 0.55
C HIS A 298 18.51 -13.73 -0.82
N TYR A 299 19.54 -14.56 -0.92
CA TYR A 299 20.22 -14.82 -2.20
C TYR A 299 19.32 -15.55 -3.19
N ALA A 300 18.54 -16.54 -2.72
CA ALA A 300 17.65 -17.32 -3.57
C ALA A 300 16.30 -16.62 -3.80
N ASP A 301 15.85 -16.55 -5.05
CA ASP A 301 14.61 -15.85 -5.43
C ASP A 301 13.36 -16.48 -4.79
N TRP A 302 13.33 -17.81 -4.63
CA TRP A 302 12.19 -18.51 -4.06
C TRP A 302 12.03 -18.30 -2.54
N GLU A 303 13.11 -18.04 -1.81
CA GLU A 303 13.06 -17.70 -0.37
C GLU A 303 12.41 -16.34 -0.18
N ASP A 304 12.80 -15.41 -1.05
CA ASP A 304 12.39 -14.01 -1.00
C ASP A 304 10.96 -13.80 -1.57
N ASN A 305 10.44 -14.74 -2.37
CA ASN A 305 9.05 -14.70 -2.89
C ASN A 305 7.97 -15.05 -1.85
N ARG A 306 8.34 -15.48 -0.63
CA ARG A 306 7.38 -15.86 0.42
C ARG A 306 6.71 -14.68 1.14
N VAL A 307 6.98 -13.46 0.69
CA VAL A 307 6.49 -12.24 1.33
C VAL A 307 4.97 -12.12 1.28
N THR A 308 4.40 -11.69 2.40
CA THR A 308 2.95 -11.45 2.53
C THR A 308 2.49 -10.36 1.54
N PRO A 309 1.56 -10.66 0.61
CA PRO A 309 1.01 -9.67 -0.33
C PRO A 309 0.32 -8.51 0.40
N LEU A 310 0.38 -7.30 -0.17
CA LEU A 310 -0.23 -6.10 0.43
C LEU A 310 -1.71 -6.28 0.77
N ARG A 311 -2.47 -6.91 -0.13
CA ARG A 311 -3.91 -7.18 0.09
C ARG A 311 -4.15 -8.06 1.32
N ASN A 312 -3.28 -9.04 1.56
CA ASN A 312 -3.34 -9.91 2.73
C ASN A 312 -2.96 -9.15 4.01
N HIS A 313 -1.94 -8.29 3.93
CA HIS A 313 -1.55 -7.40 5.04
C HIS A 313 -2.71 -6.48 5.48
N VAL A 314 -3.34 -5.79 4.53
CA VAL A 314 -4.48 -4.89 4.79
C VAL A 314 -5.66 -5.67 5.39
N ARG A 315 -6.00 -6.83 4.81
CA ARG A 315 -7.10 -7.69 5.30
C ARG A 315 -6.83 -8.20 6.72
N ARG A 316 -5.62 -8.70 7.01
CA ARG A 316 -5.25 -9.19 8.36
C ARG A 316 -5.40 -8.08 9.39
N ARG A 317 -4.97 -6.85 9.09
CA ARG A 317 -5.11 -5.71 10.03
C ARG A 317 -6.55 -5.28 10.26
N LEU A 318 -7.39 -5.26 9.22
CA LEU A 318 -8.81 -4.97 9.37
C LEU A 318 -9.52 -6.01 10.25
N LEU A 319 -9.12 -7.28 10.17
CA LEU A 319 -9.67 -8.37 10.98
C LEU A 319 -9.13 -8.43 12.41
N LEU A 320 -7.95 -7.88 12.69
CA LEU A 320 -7.40 -7.82 14.06
C LEU A 320 -8.18 -6.88 14.98
N PHE A 321 -8.82 -5.84 14.43
CA PHE A 321 -9.62 -4.90 15.21
C PHE A 321 -10.87 -5.55 15.86
N PRO A 322 -11.75 -6.26 15.13
CA PRO A 322 -12.89 -6.94 15.74
C PRO A 322 -12.47 -8.08 16.68
N VAL A 323 -11.35 -8.77 16.42
CA VAL A 323 -10.84 -9.82 17.32
C VAL A 323 -10.42 -9.26 18.68
N ARG A 324 -9.77 -8.08 18.71
CA ARG A 324 -9.42 -7.42 19.99
C ARG A 324 -10.66 -6.92 20.73
N VAL A 325 -11.64 -6.39 20.02
CA VAL A 325 -12.92 -5.96 20.61
C VAL A 325 -13.69 -7.16 21.17
N LEU A 326 -13.76 -8.26 20.42
CA LEU A 326 -14.37 -9.51 20.87
C LEU A 326 -13.65 -10.08 22.10
N SER A 327 -12.31 -10.04 22.12
CA SER A 327 -11.52 -10.47 23.27
C SER A 327 -11.80 -9.61 24.50
N LEU A 328 -11.92 -8.29 24.35
CA LEU A 328 -12.29 -7.39 25.45
C LEU A 328 -13.70 -7.65 25.96
N LEU A 329 -14.65 -7.86 25.04
CA LEU A 329 -16.04 -8.24 25.38
C LEU A 329 -16.08 -9.56 26.15
N LEU A 330 -15.35 -10.58 25.69
CA LEU A 330 -15.25 -11.86 26.38
C LEU A 330 -14.63 -11.71 27.77
N SER A 331 -13.61 -10.85 27.93
CA SER A 331 -13.02 -10.55 29.24
C SER A 331 -14.00 -9.83 30.18
N LEU A 332 -14.79 -8.88 29.65
CA LEU A 332 -15.84 -8.19 30.42
C LEU A 332 -16.96 -9.14 30.87
N VAL A 333 -17.42 -10.02 29.97
CA VAL A 333 -18.42 -11.05 30.30
C VAL A 333 -17.89 -12.00 31.37
N ARG A 334 -16.64 -12.43 31.27
CA ARG A 334 -16.00 -13.26 32.32
C ARG A 334 -15.93 -12.54 33.67
N LEU A 335 -15.55 -11.26 33.67
CA LEU A 335 -15.48 -10.47 34.89
C LEU A 335 -16.87 -10.27 35.53
N ALA A 336 -17.90 -10.00 34.73
CA ALA A 336 -19.28 -9.92 35.20
C ALA A 336 -19.75 -11.25 35.81
N ALA A 337 -19.49 -12.38 35.13
CA ALA A 337 -19.84 -13.70 35.65
C ALA A 337 -19.16 -14.01 36.99
N MET A 338 -17.88 -13.65 37.14
CA MET A 338 -17.13 -13.81 38.38
C MET A 338 -17.70 -12.95 39.52
N LEU A 339 -18.10 -11.71 39.22
CA LEU A 339 -18.75 -10.83 40.21
C LEU A 339 -20.12 -11.37 40.65
N CYS A 340 -20.93 -11.88 39.71
CA CYS A 340 -22.21 -12.51 40.04
C CYS A 340 -22.02 -13.75 40.92
N LEU A 341 -21.02 -14.58 40.62
CA LEU A 341 -20.66 -15.74 41.44
C LEU A 341 -20.22 -15.32 42.85
N ALA A 342 -19.37 -14.31 42.97
CA ALA A 342 -18.91 -13.79 44.25
C ALA A 342 -20.07 -13.20 45.08
N ALA A 343 -20.98 -12.45 44.44
CA ALA A 343 -22.17 -11.90 45.08
C ALA A 343 -23.13 -13.01 45.57
N PHE A 344 -23.34 -14.04 44.75
CA PHE A 344 -24.13 -15.21 45.13
C PHE A 344 -23.53 -15.93 46.36
N PHE A 345 -22.22 -16.20 46.35
CA PHE A 345 -21.55 -16.80 47.51
C PHE A 345 -21.59 -15.89 48.74
N GLY A 346 -21.42 -14.58 48.56
CA GLY A 346 -21.56 -13.60 49.64
C GLY A 346 -22.94 -13.62 50.28
N LEU A 347 -24.01 -13.65 49.48
CA LEU A 347 -25.39 -13.79 49.93
C LEU A 347 -25.64 -15.09 50.68
N VAL A 348 -25.12 -16.22 50.18
CA VAL A 348 -25.27 -17.53 50.84
C VAL A 348 -24.54 -17.56 52.19
N VAL A 349 -23.32 -17.05 52.27
CA VAL A 349 -22.54 -17.01 53.51
C VAL A 349 -23.15 -16.05 54.53
N PHE A 350 -23.52 -14.84 54.10
CA PHE A 350 -24.09 -13.83 55.00
C PHE A 350 -25.50 -14.19 55.45
N GLY A 351 -26.33 -14.73 54.55
CA GLY A 351 -27.66 -15.25 54.88
C GLY A 351 -27.62 -16.42 55.85
N ALA A 352 -26.65 -17.33 55.70
CA ALA A 352 -26.42 -18.42 56.66
C ALA A 352 -25.96 -17.90 58.04
N TRP A 353 -25.25 -16.77 58.09
CA TRP A 353 -24.79 -16.16 59.35
C TRP A 353 -25.90 -15.38 60.06
N ALA A 354 -26.72 -14.64 59.32
CA ALA A 354 -27.86 -13.89 59.86
C ALA A 354 -29.01 -14.79 60.35
N SER A 355 -29.06 -16.04 59.90
CA SER A 355 -30.08 -17.02 60.29
C SER A 355 -29.72 -17.83 61.55
N ILE A 356 -28.64 -17.49 62.26
CA ILE A 356 -28.30 -18.10 63.56
C ILE A 356 -29.02 -17.30 64.66
N PRO A 357 -30.15 -17.78 65.22
CA PRO A 357 -30.86 -17.05 66.24
C PRO A 357 -30.20 -17.32 67.59
N GLY A 358 -29.87 -16.26 68.32
CA GLY A 358 -29.75 -16.30 69.78
C GLY A 358 -28.34 -16.52 70.33
N ALA A 359 -27.61 -15.41 70.51
CA ALA A 359 -26.55 -15.34 71.50
C ALA A 359 -26.48 -13.93 72.11
N HIS A 360 -27.57 -13.49 72.74
CA HIS A 360 -27.43 -12.44 73.76
C HIS A 360 -28.50 -12.53 74.86
N ARG A 361 -27.98 -12.61 76.09
CA ARG A 361 -28.54 -12.32 77.42
C ARG A 361 -29.07 -13.49 78.28
N ASP A 362 -28.14 -13.90 79.15
CA ASP A 362 -28.18 -13.89 80.62
C ASP A 362 -29.12 -14.80 81.44
N PHE A 363 -28.52 -15.22 82.56
CA PHE A 363 -29.05 -15.74 83.81
C PHE A 363 -29.35 -17.25 83.96
N GLY A 364 -28.42 -17.92 84.64
CA GLY A 364 -28.74 -18.61 85.90
C GLY A 364 -29.22 -20.05 85.83
N GLY A 365 -28.31 -20.99 86.11
CA GLY A 365 -28.62 -22.20 86.86
C GLY A 365 -28.96 -23.47 86.05
N TYR A 366 -28.18 -24.51 86.32
CA TYR A 366 -28.43 -25.93 86.05
C TYR A 366 -28.42 -26.45 84.60
N GLY A 367 -27.21 -26.80 84.16
CA GLY A 367 -26.86 -28.18 83.81
C GLY A 367 -27.69 -28.92 82.75
N PHE A 368 -27.46 -28.62 81.47
CA PHE A 368 -27.64 -29.60 80.38
C PHE A 368 -26.52 -29.47 79.35
N ARG A 369 -25.64 -30.49 79.27
CA ARG A 369 -24.60 -30.60 78.24
C ARG A 369 -25.23 -31.08 76.93
N TYR A 370 -25.53 -30.15 76.02
CA TYR A 370 -25.68 -30.46 74.60
C TYR A 370 -24.35 -30.23 73.88
N SER A 371 -23.89 -31.26 73.16
CA SER A 371 -22.64 -31.28 72.41
C SER A 371 -22.69 -30.32 71.23
N SER A 372 -22.05 -29.16 71.37
CA SER A 372 -21.86 -28.11 70.36
C SER A 372 -21.06 -28.54 69.13
N SER A 373 -20.55 -29.78 69.08
CA SER A 373 -19.70 -30.30 68.01
C SER A 373 -20.47 -30.55 66.70
N TRP A 374 -21.74 -30.94 66.76
CA TRP A 374 -22.51 -31.31 65.58
C TRP A 374 -23.02 -30.09 64.79
N MET A 375 -23.47 -29.03 65.46
CA MET A 375 -23.92 -27.81 64.78
C MET A 375 -22.78 -27.10 64.04
N VAL A 376 -21.57 -27.05 64.62
CA VAL A 376 -20.39 -26.49 63.93
C VAL A 376 -20.00 -27.35 62.73
N ARG A 377 -20.10 -28.68 62.81
CA ARG A 377 -19.84 -29.58 61.67
C ARG A 377 -20.86 -29.41 60.54
N MET A 378 -22.13 -29.19 60.86
CA MET A 378 -23.18 -28.97 59.86
C MET A 378 -23.10 -27.58 59.23
N ALA A 379 -22.71 -26.54 59.99
CA ALA A 379 -22.52 -25.19 59.45
C ALA A 379 -21.30 -25.07 58.51
N VAL A 380 -20.27 -25.89 58.68
CA VAL A 380 -19.05 -25.88 57.85
C VAL A 380 -19.16 -26.79 56.61
N LEU A 381 -20.12 -27.72 56.58
CA LEU A 381 -20.32 -28.64 55.46
C LEU A 381 -20.63 -27.93 54.12
N PRO A 382 -21.53 -26.91 54.07
CA PRO A 382 -21.80 -26.16 52.84
C PRO A 382 -20.57 -25.38 52.36
N ILE A 383 -19.76 -24.86 53.28
CA ILE A 383 -18.53 -24.12 52.97
C ILE A 383 -17.49 -25.06 52.36
N ARG A 384 -17.31 -26.26 52.93
CA ARG A 384 -16.42 -27.29 52.36
C ARG A 384 -16.87 -27.77 50.98
N MET A 385 -18.17 -27.97 50.77
CA MET A 385 -18.70 -28.39 49.47
C MET A 385 -18.59 -27.28 48.42
N SER A 386 -18.84 -26.03 48.82
CA SER A 386 -18.67 -24.85 47.97
C SER A 386 -17.21 -24.66 47.54
N PHE A 387 -16.26 -24.84 48.47
CA PHE A 387 -14.83 -24.74 48.17
C PHE A 387 -14.36 -25.87 47.24
N ARG A 388 -14.89 -27.08 47.40
CA ARG A 388 -14.60 -28.21 46.50
C ARG A 388 -15.18 -28.00 45.09
N CYS A 389 -16.40 -27.47 44.97
CA CYS A 389 -16.98 -27.11 43.69
C CYS A 389 -16.22 -25.97 43.00
N ALA A 390 -15.82 -24.94 43.76
CA ALA A 390 -15.02 -23.84 43.24
C ALA A 390 -13.65 -24.31 42.76
N MET A 391 -12.95 -25.16 43.51
CA MET A 391 -11.67 -25.75 43.11
C MET A 391 -11.80 -26.67 41.89
N TRP A 392 -12.90 -27.42 41.78
CA TRP A 392 -13.18 -28.26 40.61
C TRP A 392 -13.43 -27.41 39.36
N TRP A 393 -14.21 -26.34 39.46
CA TRP A 393 -14.42 -25.37 38.38
C TRP A 393 -13.13 -24.65 37.99
N PHE A 394 -12.30 -24.24 38.95
CA PHE A 394 -11.00 -23.62 38.69
C PHE A 394 -10.06 -24.58 37.95
N GLY A 395 -10.06 -25.86 38.32
CA GLY A 395 -9.32 -26.91 37.62
C GLY A 395 -9.80 -27.16 36.19
N LEU A 396 -11.11 -27.06 35.95
CA LEU A 396 -11.71 -27.17 34.61
C LEU A 396 -11.35 -25.98 33.71
N ILE A 397 -11.35 -24.77 34.27
CA ILE A 397 -10.94 -23.54 33.59
C ILE A 397 -9.45 -23.58 33.25
N LEU A 398 -8.59 -24.05 34.17
CA LEU A 398 -7.16 -24.21 33.93
C LEU A 398 -6.87 -25.31 32.88
N ARG A 399 -7.65 -26.41 32.87
CA ARG A 399 -7.52 -27.46 31.85
C ARG A 399 -7.98 -27.05 30.45
N HIS A 400 -8.92 -26.11 30.34
CA HIS A 400 -9.39 -25.59 29.04
C HIS A 400 -8.77 -24.23 28.65
N GLY A 401 -7.91 -23.67 29.50
CA GLY A 401 -7.18 -22.42 29.25
C GLY A 401 -5.98 -22.58 28.31
N GLU A 402 -5.48 -23.80 28.11
CA GLU A 402 -4.50 -24.11 27.06
C GLU A 402 -5.21 -24.27 25.71
N VAL A 403 -5.53 -23.13 25.09
CA VAL A 403 -5.77 -23.09 23.65
C VAL A 403 -4.44 -23.43 22.97
N ARG A 404 -4.22 -24.71 22.68
CA ARG A 404 -3.16 -25.18 21.78
C ARG A 404 -3.33 -24.49 20.43
N THR A 405 -2.54 -23.44 20.17
CA THR A 405 -2.21 -23.02 18.81
C THR A 405 -1.22 -24.03 18.21
N ALA A 406 -1.68 -25.25 17.93
CA ALA A 406 -0.96 -26.18 17.09
C ALA A 406 -1.36 -25.89 15.63
N LEU A 407 -0.57 -25.05 14.96
CA LEU A 407 -0.55 -25.00 13.51
C LEU A 407 -0.03 -26.35 12.99
N SER A 408 -0.90 -27.13 12.35
CA SER A 408 -0.50 -28.32 11.62
C SER A 408 0.28 -27.92 10.37
N PHE A 409 1.55 -28.29 10.31
CA PHE A 409 2.32 -28.33 9.08
C PHE A 409 1.89 -29.58 8.30
N VAL A 410 1.21 -29.37 7.16
CA VAL A 410 1.04 -30.41 6.15
C VAL A 410 2.31 -30.43 5.31
N SER A 411 3.14 -31.46 5.54
CA SER A 411 4.20 -31.90 4.65
C SER A 411 3.55 -32.49 3.40
N ILE A 412 3.64 -31.80 2.27
CA ILE A 412 3.40 -32.43 0.96
C ILE A 412 4.76 -32.91 0.45
N GLY A 413 5.01 -34.18 0.72
CA GLY A 413 6.04 -34.98 0.06
C GLY A 413 5.55 -35.48 -1.29
N ARG A 414 6.46 -35.37 -2.26
CA ARG A 414 6.56 -36.04 -3.57
C ARG A 414 5.56 -37.16 -3.90
N SER A 415 5.01 -37.05 -5.11
CA SER A 415 5.07 -38.09 -6.15
C SER A 415 5.38 -37.42 -7.47
#